data_AF-A0AA37XC57-F1
#
_entry.id   AF-A0AA37XC57-F1
#
_cell.length_a   1.000
_cell.length_b   1.000
_cell.length_c   1.000
_cell.angle_alpha   90.00
_cell.angle_beta   90.00
_cell.angle_gamma   90.00
#
_symmetry.space_group_name_H-M   'P 1'
#
loop_
_entity.id
_entity.type
_entity.pdbx_description
1 polymer ?
#
loop_
_entity_poly.entity_id
_entity_poly.type
_entity_poly.pdbx_seq_one_letter_code
_entity_poly.pdbx_strand_id
1 'polypeptide(L)'
;MLHRMDLATRNLRVVVRRVDFMVADGRPRPELAGLLADLATAVQALGDSVPRPQHVNAARYGLLGVAGRLDPRRVLPDAALGEAMLVVMLRPLLVDLLAATGMSDAEARASLPRL
;
A
#
# COMPACT_ATOMS: atom_id res chain seq x y z
N MET A 1 11.92 -11.37 5.88
CA MET A 1 10.70 -10.68 6.38
C MET A 1 11.04 -9.47 7.25
N LEU A 2 11.71 -9.64 8.41
CA LEU A 2 11.97 -8.53 9.37
C LEU A 2 12.57 -7.26 8.74
N HIS A 3 13.66 -7.38 7.98
CA HIS A 3 14.27 -6.23 7.29
C HIS A 3 13.28 -5.49 6.36
N ARG A 4 12.40 -6.23 5.67
CA ARG A 4 11.37 -5.61 4.81
C ARG A 4 10.28 -4.94 5.62
N MET A 5 9.95 -5.45 6.80
CA MET A 5 9.03 -4.78 7.73
C MET A 5 9.60 -3.49 8.30
N ASP A 6 10.92 -3.40 8.50
CA ASP A 6 11.57 -2.13 8.87
C ASP A 6 11.43 -1.07 7.77
N LEU A 7 11.66 -1.45 6.51
CA LEU A 7 11.47 -0.58 5.35
C LEU A 7 10.01 -0.17 5.18
N ALA A 8 9.07 -1.12 5.29
CA ALA A 8 7.64 -0.85 5.26
C ALA A 8 7.23 0.15 6.35
N THR A 9 7.72 -0.02 7.58
CA THR A 9 7.42 0.89 8.71
C THR A 9 8.00 2.30 8.47
N ARG A 10 9.17 2.41 7.83
CA ARG A 10 9.74 3.71 7.40
C ARG A 10 8.84 4.41 6.40
N ASN A 11 8.42 3.70 5.35
CA ASN A 11 7.52 4.25 4.34
C ASN A 11 6.16 4.63 4.92
N LEU A 12 5.61 3.80 5.83
CA LEU A 12 4.34 4.07 6.50
C LEU A 12 4.36 5.39 7.27
N ARG A 13 5.46 5.76 7.94
CA ARG A 13 5.55 7.04 8.66
C ARG A 13 5.40 8.26 7.74
N VAL A 14 5.92 8.17 6.52
CA VAL A 14 5.77 9.24 5.51
C VAL A 14 4.32 9.32 5.03
N VAL A 15 3.69 8.17 4.79
CA VAL A 15 2.28 8.07 4.40
C VAL A 15 1.36 8.64 5.49
N VAL A 16 1.53 8.22 6.75
CA VAL A 16 0.73 8.70 7.89
C VAL A 16 0.84 10.21 8.03
N ARG A 17 2.07 10.77 8.02
CA ARG A 17 2.27 12.22 8.12
C ARG A 17 1.58 13.00 7.00
N ARG A 18 1.49 12.42 5.79
CA ARG A 18 0.73 13.03 4.69
C ARG A 18 -0.77 12.98 4.98
N VAL A 19 -1.28 11.83 5.38
CA VAL A 19 -2.71 11.64 5.68
C VAL A 19 -3.15 12.62 6.77
N ASP A 20 -2.37 12.78 7.84
CA ASP A 20 -2.65 13.75 8.92
C ASP A 20 -2.82 15.18 8.39
N PHE A 21 -1.98 15.59 7.45
CA PHE A 21 -2.11 16.91 6.81
C PHE A 21 -3.34 16.99 5.90
N MET A 22 -3.63 15.94 5.14
CA MET A 22 -4.74 15.91 4.19
C MET A 22 -6.10 15.94 4.88
N VAL A 23 -6.26 15.27 6.02
CA VAL A 23 -7.55 15.20 6.73
C VAL A 23 -7.90 16.50 7.47
N ALA A 24 -6.94 17.43 7.62
CA ALA A 24 -7.14 18.69 8.34
C ALA A 24 -8.20 19.60 7.70
N ASP A 25 -8.47 19.45 6.40
CA ASP A 25 -9.50 20.23 5.70
C ASP A 25 -10.93 19.67 5.86
N GLY A 26 -11.09 18.52 6.52
CA GLY A 26 -12.39 17.88 6.74
C GLY A 26 -13.07 17.36 5.48
N ARG A 27 -12.40 17.36 4.31
CA ARG A 27 -13.02 16.93 3.05
C ARG A 27 -13.06 15.40 2.94
N PRO A 28 -14.20 14.80 2.58
CA PRO A 28 -14.30 13.36 2.37
C PRO A 28 -13.48 12.92 1.16
N ARG A 29 -12.82 11.77 1.29
CA ARG A 29 -11.98 11.14 0.25
C ARG A 29 -12.25 9.63 0.19
N PRO A 30 -13.47 9.22 -0.20
CA PRO A 30 -13.90 7.83 -0.06
C PRO A 30 -13.04 6.84 -0.86
N GLU A 31 -12.52 7.24 -2.02
CA GLU A 31 -11.67 6.41 -2.88
C GLU A 31 -10.32 6.11 -2.18
N LEU A 32 -9.71 7.11 -1.57
CA LEU A 32 -8.48 6.95 -0.79
C LEU A 32 -8.72 6.14 0.49
N ALA A 33 -9.84 6.39 1.17
CA ALA A 33 -10.22 5.64 2.36
C ALA A 33 -10.42 4.15 2.03
N GLY A 34 -11.10 3.83 0.93
CA GLY A 34 -11.28 2.46 0.45
C GLY A 34 -9.94 1.79 0.10
N LEU A 35 -9.08 2.49 -0.62
CA LEU A 35 -7.74 2.00 -0.95
C LEU A 35 -6.91 1.66 0.31
N LEU A 36 -6.95 2.54 1.32
CA LEU A 36 -6.25 2.33 2.59
C LEU A 36 -6.88 1.20 3.43
N ALA A 37 -8.20 1.05 3.39
CA ALA A 37 -8.90 -0.04 4.09
C ALA A 37 -8.55 -1.41 3.49
N ASP A 38 -8.48 -1.51 2.16
CA ASP A 38 -8.06 -2.74 1.47
C ASP A 38 -6.60 -3.07 1.77
N LEU A 39 -5.72 -2.05 1.79
CA LEU A 39 -4.33 -2.22 2.21
C LEU A 39 -4.24 -2.70 3.66
N ALA A 40 -5.00 -2.09 4.58
CA ALA A 40 -5.02 -2.48 5.98
C ALA A 40 -5.44 -3.95 6.14
N THR A 41 -6.48 -4.38 5.43
CA THR A 41 -6.95 -5.77 5.41
C THR A 41 -5.86 -6.73 4.94
N ALA A 42 -5.16 -6.40 3.86
CA ALA A 42 -4.06 -7.22 3.34
C ALA A 42 -2.86 -7.29 4.31
N VAL A 43 -2.55 -6.18 5.00
CA VAL A 43 -1.50 -6.14 6.03
C VAL A 43 -1.88 -6.96 7.26
N GLN A 44 -3.15 -6.96 7.68
CA GLN A 44 -3.61 -7.83 8.77
C GLN A 44 -3.45 -9.31 8.40
N ALA A 45 -3.84 -9.69 7.18
CA ALA A 45 -3.62 -11.05 6.69
C ALA A 45 -2.12 -11.44 6.65
N LEU A 46 -1.23 -10.49 6.34
CA LEU A 46 0.22 -10.71 6.42
C LEU A 46 0.67 -10.96 7.85
N GLY A 47 0.16 -10.19 8.82
CA GLY A 47 0.40 -10.41 10.25
C GLY A 47 -0.08 -11.79 10.70
N ASP A 48 -1.28 -12.18 10.32
CA ASP A 48 -1.87 -13.49 10.64
C ASP A 48 -1.10 -14.68 10.05
N SER A 49 -0.35 -14.44 8.97
CA SER A 49 0.51 -15.44 8.33
C SER A 49 1.83 -15.67 9.05
N VAL A 50 2.27 -14.78 9.94
CA VAL A 50 3.52 -14.95 10.70
C VAL A 50 3.52 -16.25 11.52
N PRO A 51 2.51 -16.54 12.36
CA PRO A 51 2.40 -17.83 13.02
C PRO A 51 1.87 -18.95 12.11
N ARG A 52 1.36 -18.63 10.91
CA ARG A 52 0.69 -19.56 9.99
C ARG A 52 1.17 -19.35 8.55
N PRO A 53 2.40 -19.81 8.20
CA PRO A 53 3.01 -19.52 6.90
C PRO A 53 2.15 -19.96 5.71
N GLN A 54 1.27 -20.95 5.87
CA GLN A 54 0.31 -21.38 4.86
C GLN A 54 -0.65 -20.27 4.39
N HIS A 55 -0.83 -19.19 5.16
CA HIS A 55 -1.70 -18.06 4.82
C HIS A 55 -0.98 -16.93 4.07
N VAL A 56 0.35 -17.00 3.89
CA VAL A 56 1.12 -15.92 3.25
C VAL A 56 0.64 -15.61 1.83
N ASN A 57 0.13 -16.63 1.12
CA ASN A 57 -0.41 -16.45 -0.23
C ASN A 57 -1.67 -15.57 -0.23
N ALA A 58 -2.56 -15.72 0.76
CA ALA A 58 -3.76 -14.90 0.87
C ALA A 58 -3.39 -13.42 1.08
N ALA A 59 -2.41 -13.16 1.95
CA ALA A 59 -1.87 -11.81 2.15
C ALA A 59 -1.26 -11.25 0.85
N ARG A 60 -0.46 -12.05 0.14
CA ARG A 60 0.15 -11.65 -1.14
C ARG A 60 -0.91 -11.30 -2.18
N TYR A 61 -1.98 -12.08 -2.32
CA TYR A 61 -3.06 -11.77 -3.27
C TYR A 61 -3.78 -10.47 -2.91
N GLY A 62 -4.05 -10.23 -1.62
CA GLY A 62 -4.63 -8.95 -1.17
C GLY A 62 -3.74 -7.75 -1.52
N LEU A 63 -2.43 -7.86 -1.25
CA LEU A 63 -1.45 -6.83 -1.58
C LEU A 63 -1.34 -6.59 -3.10
N LEU A 64 -1.38 -7.64 -3.92
CA LEU A 64 -1.40 -7.52 -5.38
C LEU A 64 -2.66 -6.83 -5.90
N GLY A 65 -3.82 -7.10 -5.29
CA GLY A 65 -5.07 -6.40 -5.60
C GLY A 65 -4.98 -4.89 -5.35
N VAL A 66 -4.30 -4.48 -4.27
CA VAL A 66 -3.98 -3.07 -4.00
C VAL A 66 -2.96 -2.54 -5.02
N ALA A 67 -1.93 -3.32 -5.36
CA ALA A 67 -0.85 -2.93 -6.28
C ALA A 67 -1.37 -2.47 -7.64
N GLY A 68 -2.26 -3.27 -8.24
CA GLY A 68 -2.82 -2.98 -9.56
C GLY A 68 -3.63 -1.69 -9.63
N ARG A 69 -4.02 -1.12 -8.47
CA ARG A 69 -4.75 0.14 -8.38
C ARG A 69 -3.86 1.34 -8.05
N LEU A 70 -2.56 1.19 -7.80
CA LEU A 70 -1.69 2.33 -7.44
C LEU A 70 -1.28 3.20 -8.65
N ASP A 71 -2.29 3.70 -9.37
CA ASP A 71 -2.18 4.71 -10.41
C ASP A 71 -3.09 5.91 -10.06
N PRO A 72 -2.52 7.09 -9.72
CA PRO A 72 -3.30 8.26 -9.35
C PRO A 72 -4.28 8.68 -10.45
N ARG A 73 -3.93 8.50 -11.73
CA ARG A 73 -4.81 8.86 -12.87
C ARG A 73 -6.05 7.96 -12.94
N ARG A 74 -5.99 6.76 -12.35
CA ARG A 74 -7.11 5.79 -12.34
C ARG A 74 -7.93 5.87 -11.07
N VAL A 75 -7.29 6.04 -9.91
CA VAL A 75 -7.99 6.11 -8.61
C VAL A 75 -8.64 7.47 -8.42
N LEU A 76 -8.00 8.53 -8.92
CA LEU A 76 -8.39 9.91 -8.68
C LEU A 76 -8.14 10.78 -9.93
N PRO A 77 -8.95 10.63 -11.00
CA PRO A 77 -8.73 11.34 -12.26
C PRO A 77 -8.67 12.88 -12.10
N ASP A 78 -9.44 13.42 -11.15
CA ASP A 78 -9.53 14.87 -10.90
C ASP A 78 -8.88 15.30 -9.57
N ALA A 79 -7.99 14.48 -9.01
CA ALA A 79 -7.38 14.76 -7.71
C ALA A 79 -6.52 16.02 -7.71
N ALA A 80 -6.52 16.69 -6.57
CA ALA A 80 -5.46 17.65 -6.26
C ALA A 80 -4.11 16.91 -6.23
N LEU A 81 -3.02 17.61 -6.60
CA LEU A 81 -1.65 17.06 -6.57
C LEU A 81 -1.33 16.32 -5.27
N GLY A 82 -1.88 16.83 -4.16
CA GLY A 82 -1.67 16.25 -2.85
C GLY A 82 -2.27 14.86 -2.62
N GLU A 83 -3.42 14.58 -3.24
CA GLU A 83 -4.12 13.30 -3.18
C GLU A 83 -3.46 12.30 -4.13
N ALA A 84 -3.11 12.76 -5.34
CA ALA A 84 -2.31 11.97 -6.29
C ALA A 84 -0.97 11.54 -5.67
N MET A 85 -0.32 12.44 -4.91
CA MET A 85 0.94 12.14 -4.23
C MET A 85 0.80 11.04 -3.17
N LEU A 86 -0.34 10.95 -2.48
CA LEU A 86 -0.58 9.87 -1.51
C LEU A 86 -0.53 8.50 -2.20
N VAL A 87 -1.15 8.36 -3.36
CA VAL A 87 -1.11 7.12 -4.16
C VAL A 87 0.32 6.76 -4.56
N VAL A 88 1.13 7.76 -4.95
CA VAL A 88 2.54 7.55 -5.30
C VAL A 88 3.36 7.11 -4.08
N MET A 89 3.12 7.70 -2.90
CA MET A 89 3.84 7.35 -1.66
C MET A 89 3.50 5.95 -1.14
N LEU A 90 2.33 5.40 -1.47
CA LEU A 90 1.98 4.02 -1.14
C LEU A 90 2.80 2.98 -1.92
N ARG A 91 3.37 3.35 -3.06
CA ARG A 91 4.10 2.42 -3.96
C ARG A 91 5.31 1.76 -3.30
N PRO A 92 6.28 2.49 -2.71
CA PRO A 92 7.41 1.85 -2.03
C PRO A 92 6.99 1.03 -0.80
N LEU A 93 5.99 1.49 -0.04
CA LEU A 93 5.40 0.71 1.06
C LEU A 93 4.90 -0.65 0.54
N LEU A 94 4.16 -0.64 -0.56
CA LEU A 94 3.59 -1.87 -1.11
C LEU A 94 4.65 -2.83 -1.66
N VAL A 95 5.72 -2.30 -2.27
CA VAL A 95 6.86 -3.12 -2.71
C VAL A 95 7.49 -3.83 -1.53
N ASP A 96 7.71 -3.13 -0.40
CA ASP A 96 8.28 -3.74 0.80
C ASP A 96 7.36 -4.80 1.42
N LEU A 97 6.03 -4.56 1.43
CA LEU A 97 5.03 -5.52 1.91
C LEU A 97 4.98 -6.77 1.03
N LEU A 98 5.00 -6.62 -0.30
CA LEU A 98 5.05 -7.73 -1.25
C LEU A 98 6.35 -8.53 -1.08
N ALA A 99 7.49 -7.86 -0.96
CA ALA A 99 8.77 -8.50 -0.69
C ALA A 99 8.78 -9.25 0.65
N ALA A 100 8.08 -8.75 1.67
CA ALA A 100 7.92 -9.44 2.94
C ALA A 100 7.14 -10.76 2.84
N THR A 101 6.31 -10.92 1.81
CA THR A 101 5.64 -12.20 1.50
C THR A 101 6.57 -13.21 0.82
N GLY A 102 7.81 -12.84 0.48
CA GLY A 102 8.77 -13.69 -0.25
C GLY A 102 8.81 -13.44 -1.76
N MET A 103 8.09 -12.44 -2.27
CA MET A 103 8.22 -12.00 -3.68
C MET A 103 9.56 -11.29 -3.90
N SER A 104 10.15 -11.41 -5.10
CA SER A 104 11.34 -10.63 -5.42
C SER A 104 11.03 -9.15 -5.62
N ASP A 105 12.02 -8.27 -5.42
CA ASP A 105 11.84 -6.82 -5.63
C ASP A 105 11.46 -6.49 -7.08
N ALA A 106 11.95 -7.29 -8.04
CA ALA A 106 11.64 -7.12 -9.46
C ALA A 106 10.16 -7.44 -9.74
N GLU A 107 9.65 -8.58 -9.26
CA GLU A 107 8.24 -8.97 -9.39
C GLU A 107 7.33 -8.00 -8.64
N ALA A 108 7.72 -7.59 -7.43
CA ALA A 108 6.97 -6.64 -6.64
C ALA A 108 6.82 -5.32 -7.40
N ARG A 109 7.90 -4.75 -7.96
CA ARG A 109 7.83 -3.53 -8.78
C ARG A 109 7.03 -3.71 -10.06
N ALA A 110 7.16 -4.86 -10.73
CA ALA A 110 6.43 -5.17 -11.95
C ALA A 110 4.91 -5.31 -11.73
N SER A 111 4.48 -5.59 -10.50
CA SER A 111 3.05 -5.66 -10.14
C SER A 111 2.33 -4.30 -10.09
N LEU A 112 3.09 -3.19 -10.07
CA LEU A 112 2.51 -1.84 -10.02
C LEU A 112 2.32 -1.27 -11.43
N PRO A 113 1.29 -0.43 -11.66
CA PRO A 113 1.13 0.34 -12.88
C PRO A 113 2.36 1.21 -13.18
N ARG A 114 2.71 1.39 -14.46
CA ARG A 114 3.73 2.35 -14.90
C ARG A 114 3.16 3.78 -14.79
N LEU A 115 3.93 4.70 -14.20
CA LEU A 115 3.54 6.11 -14.01
C LEU A 115 4.30 7.05 -14.93
#